data_AF-A0A4U7EPE4-F1
#
_entry.id   AF-A0A4U7EPE4-F1
#
_cell.length_a   1.000
_cell.length_b   1.000
_cell.length_c   1.000
_cell.angle_alpha   90.00
_cell.angle_beta   90.00
_cell.angle_gamma   90.00
#
_symmetry.space_group_name_H-M   'P 1'
#
loop_
_entity.id
_entity.type
_entity.pdbx_description
1 polymer ?
#
loop_
_entity_poly.entity_id
_entity_poly.type
_entity_poly.pdbx_seq_one_letter_code
_entity_poly.pdbx_strand_id
1 'polypeptide(L)'
;MSSIDTSGARFHGLRDDEVDVLYLVTRWFNSKPFHIGEEELHISQDQELPLRDMFDGWNSREYSDYEDAHDRLLDRGFLDEDWLGRRKVDWLPTEQAIRAIRDIFKGQVDELGLRPDWASEDATGPIFGDPNELLLHRKGVEAVGRRVETLSWSQLVNWYPGGGSNKAADITFWTPSHTNNWNVEVLTNSNNTEQWISKWNTLRKDYRNTFWVFEDRSTMCSFFNALHDRGVYDLDGGRFSHPYSNWSSQAVNRKVWRSKDPNEPYGDAADLVNTITAVVESDMRTFKDWFDEYFSEVAYSHPTDR
;
A
#
# COMPACT_ATOMS: atom_id res chain seq x y z
N MET A 1 -19.11 4.56 22.86
CA MET A 1 -17.64 4.56 22.70
C MET A 1 -17.02 5.00 24.01
N SER A 2 -15.86 4.45 24.37
CA SER A 2 -15.02 5.00 25.45
C SER A 2 -14.61 6.43 25.09
N SER A 3 -14.46 7.34 26.05
CA SER A 3 -13.96 8.68 25.74
C SER A 3 -12.48 8.60 25.40
N ILE A 4 -12.07 9.19 24.27
CA ILE A 4 -10.66 9.33 23.89
C ILE A 4 -9.94 10.12 24.99
N ASP A 5 -8.83 9.61 25.53
CA ASP A 5 -7.97 10.44 26.39
C ASP A 5 -7.15 11.40 25.51
N THR A 6 -7.53 12.69 25.57
CA THR A 6 -6.93 13.77 24.79
C THR A 6 -5.74 14.44 25.48
N SER A 7 -5.15 13.81 26.51
CA SER A 7 -3.97 14.34 27.22
C SER A 7 -2.80 14.67 26.28
N GLY A 8 -2.53 13.80 25.28
CA GLY A 8 -1.54 14.03 24.23
C GLY A 8 -1.90 15.17 23.26
N ALA A 9 -3.19 15.47 23.08
CA ALA A 9 -3.67 16.49 22.14
C ALA A 9 -3.24 17.90 22.57
N ARG A 10 -3.20 18.16 23.89
CA ARG A 10 -2.80 19.47 24.44
C ARG A 10 -1.36 19.85 24.10
N PHE A 11 -0.46 18.88 24.01
CA PHE A 11 0.94 19.13 23.62
C PHE A 11 1.02 19.67 22.18
N HIS A 12 0.16 19.17 21.30
CA HIS A 12 0.02 19.61 19.91
C HIS A 12 -0.90 20.82 19.75
N GLY A 13 -1.45 21.34 20.86
CA GLY A 13 -2.43 22.42 20.85
C GLY A 13 -3.73 22.05 20.12
N LEU A 14 -4.10 20.77 20.10
CA LEU A 14 -5.30 20.27 19.44
C LEU A 14 -6.50 20.30 20.39
N ARG A 15 -7.67 20.59 19.83
CA ARG A 15 -8.98 20.55 20.49
C ARG A 15 -9.62 19.17 20.34
N ASP A 16 -10.62 18.87 21.17
CA ASP A 16 -11.28 17.55 21.16
C ASP A 16 -11.95 17.26 19.80
N ASP A 17 -12.52 18.27 19.13
CA ASP A 17 -13.12 18.14 17.80
C ASP A 17 -12.08 17.87 16.70
N GLU A 18 -10.89 18.45 16.81
CA GLU A 18 -9.75 18.16 15.92
C GLU A 18 -9.21 16.73 16.15
N VAL A 19 -9.25 16.23 17.39
CA VAL A 19 -8.87 14.85 17.72
C VAL A 19 -9.85 13.85 17.10
N ASP A 20 -11.14 14.15 17.12
CA ASP A 20 -12.19 13.34 16.50
C ASP A 20 -11.96 13.20 14.96
N VAL A 21 -11.58 14.28 14.28
CA VAL A 21 -11.19 14.23 12.86
C VAL A 21 -9.98 13.31 12.65
N LEU A 22 -8.91 13.48 13.44
CA LEU A 22 -7.71 12.64 13.35
C LEU A 22 -7.99 11.16 13.67
N TYR A 23 -8.97 10.89 14.55
CA TYR A 23 -9.44 9.53 14.83
C TYR A 23 -10.04 8.89 13.57
N LEU A 24 -10.91 9.59 12.84
CA LEU A 24 -11.50 9.07 11.61
C LEU A 24 -10.46 8.81 10.53
N VAL A 25 -9.53 9.74 10.33
CA VAL A 25 -8.41 9.57 9.40
C VAL A 25 -7.60 8.33 9.78
N THR A 26 -7.26 8.17 11.07
CA THR A 26 -6.51 7.00 11.56
C THR A 26 -7.28 5.70 11.34
N ARG A 27 -8.60 5.72 11.55
CA ARG A 27 -9.50 4.58 11.33
C ARG A 27 -9.47 4.14 9.87
N TRP A 28 -9.57 5.09 8.93
CA TRP A 28 -9.47 4.81 7.48
C TRP A 28 -8.10 4.23 7.11
N PHE A 29 -7.01 4.86 7.58
CA PHE A 29 -5.65 4.36 7.34
C PHE A 29 -5.46 2.92 7.83
N ASN A 30 -6.02 2.57 8.97
CA ASN A 30 -5.91 1.23 9.56
C ASN A 30 -6.91 0.21 8.98
N SER A 31 -7.49 0.50 7.80
CA SER A 31 -8.45 -0.36 7.09
C SER A 31 -9.65 -0.76 7.95
N LYS A 32 -10.14 0.15 8.78
CA LYS A 32 -11.40 -0.07 9.51
C LYS A 32 -12.58 0.39 8.68
N PRO A 33 -13.67 -0.42 8.63
CA PRO A 33 -14.81 -0.15 7.76
C PRO A 33 -15.57 1.12 8.15
N PHE A 34 -15.99 1.89 7.15
CA PHE A 34 -17.02 2.92 7.32
C PHE A 34 -18.35 2.43 6.77
N HIS A 35 -19.42 2.64 7.52
CA HIS A 35 -20.75 2.21 7.13
C HIS A 35 -21.54 3.44 6.66
N ILE A 36 -21.74 3.60 5.36
CA ILE A 36 -22.47 4.72 4.78
C ILE A 36 -23.75 4.16 4.14
N GLY A 37 -24.88 4.42 4.78
CA GLY A 37 -26.14 3.76 4.41
C GLY A 37 -26.07 2.25 4.65
N GLU A 38 -26.25 1.45 3.59
CA GLU A 38 -26.15 -0.01 3.62
C GLU A 38 -24.77 -0.53 3.15
N GLU A 39 -23.87 0.38 2.74
CA GLU A 39 -22.57 0.03 2.19
C GLU A 39 -21.49 0.04 3.28
N GLU A 40 -20.65 -1.00 3.29
CA GLU A 40 -19.43 -1.06 4.10
C GLU A 40 -18.24 -0.73 3.20
N LEU A 41 -17.60 0.40 3.43
CA LEU A 41 -16.49 0.92 2.63
C LEU A 41 -15.14 0.73 3.34
N HIS A 42 -14.12 0.33 2.58
CA HIS A 42 -12.77 0.04 3.05
C HIS A 42 -11.71 0.66 2.15
N ILE A 43 -10.60 1.11 2.74
CA ILE A 43 -9.44 1.63 1.99
C ILE A 43 -8.88 0.63 0.97
N SER A 44 -9.05 -0.68 1.19
CA SER A 44 -8.56 -1.74 0.31
C SER A 44 -9.37 -1.91 -0.99
N GLN A 45 -10.61 -1.44 -1.02
CA GLN A 45 -11.55 -1.72 -2.12
C GLN A 45 -12.11 -0.44 -2.73
N ASP A 46 -12.25 0.61 -1.92
CA ASP A 46 -12.98 1.79 -2.30
C ASP A 46 -12.08 2.97 -2.63
N GLN A 47 -12.67 3.92 -3.35
CA GLN A 47 -12.08 5.23 -3.53
C GLN A 47 -12.10 5.99 -2.20
N GLU A 48 -11.16 6.92 -2.08
CA GLU A 48 -10.97 7.78 -0.92
C GLU A 48 -12.27 8.52 -0.64
N LEU A 49 -12.71 8.41 0.61
CA LEU A 49 -13.93 9.04 1.07
C LEU A 49 -13.66 10.51 1.34
N PRO A 50 -14.57 11.42 0.94
CA PRO A 50 -14.65 12.73 1.55
C PRO A 50 -14.73 12.60 3.07
N LEU A 51 -14.10 13.52 3.81
CA LEU A 51 -14.15 13.49 5.27
C LEU A 51 -15.60 13.51 5.80
N ARG A 52 -16.49 14.25 5.12
CA ARG A 52 -17.93 14.29 5.40
C ARG A 52 -18.55 12.89 5.46
N ASP A 53 -18.26 12.06 4.47
CA ASP A 53 -18.85 10.72 4.37
C ASP A 53 -18.33 9.80 5.48
N MET A 54 -17.08 10.03 5.95
CA MET A 54 -16.54 9.32 7.12
C MET A 54 -17.31 9.65 8.40
N PHE A 55 -17.80 10.88 8.55
CA PHE A 55 -18.63 11.30 9.69
C PHE A 55 -20.04 10.73 9.62
N ASP A 56 -20.66 10.67 8.44
CA ASP A 56 -22.00 10.10 8.28
C ASP A 56 -22.08 8.63 8.74
N GLY A 57 -20.96 7.90 8.61
CA GLY A 57 -20.81 6.53 9.13
C GLY A 57 -20.29 6.42 10.56
N TRP A 58 -20.04 7.54 11.26
CA TRP A 58 -19.41 7.57 12.58
C TRP A 58 -20.19 8.39 13.61
N ASN A 59 -20.94 7.67 14.44
CA ASN A 59 -21.86 8.21 15.45
C ASN A 59 -22.94 9.13 14.86
N SER A 60 -23.92 9.50 15.69
CA SER A 60 -25.04 10.35 15.28
C SER A 60 -24.68 11.84 15.10
N ARG A 61 -23.41 12.15 14.81
CA ARG A 61 -22.91 13.53 14.69
C ARG A 61 -22.74 13.87 13.22
N GLU A 62 -23.08 15.10 12.85
CA GLU A 62 -22.97 15.57 11.48
C GLU A 62 -21.61 16.22 11.24
N TYR A 63 -21.07 16.08 10.03
CA TYR A 63 -19.83 16.76 9.63
C TYR A 63 -19.86 18.28 9.84
N SER A 64 -21.04 18.90 9.75
CA SER A 64 -21.26 20.33 10.00
C SER A 64 -20.78 20.79 11.38
N ASP A 65 -20.76 19.91 12.37
CA ASP A 65 -20.23 20.21 13.71
C ASP A 65 -18.68 20.26 13.74
N TYR A 66 -18.02 19.77 12.69
CA TYR A 66 -16.57 19.55 12.61
C TYR A 66 -15.88 20.29 11.45
N GLU A 67 -16.62 21.00 10.60
CA GLU A 67 -16.07 21.75 9.46
C GLU A 67 -15.00 22.75 9.92
N ASP A 68 -15.29 23.53 10.97
CA ASP A 68 -14.32 24.45 11.56
C ASP A 68 -13.08 23.73 12.14
N ALA A 69 -13.20 22.48 12.58
CA ALA A 69 -12.09 21.69 13.11
C ALA A 69 -11.20 21.17 11.97
N HIS A 70 -11.82 20.75 10.87
CA HIS A 70 -11.14 20.34 9.65
C HIS A 70 -10.33 21.51 9.06
N ASP A 71 -10.94 22.69 8.91
CA ASP A 71 -10.28 23.88 8.39
C ASP A 71 -9.07 24.29 9.26
N ARG A 72 -9.21 24.23 10.60
CA ARG A 72 -8.08 24.50 11.50
C ARG A 72 -6.95 23.50 11.36
N LEU A 73 -7.25 22.22 11.13
CA LEU A 73 -6.23 21.20 10.93
C LEU A 73 -5.46 21.43 9.62
N LEU A 74 -6.13 21.84 8.55
CA LEU A 74 -5.53 22.29 7.29
C LEU A 74 -4.66 23.53 7.49
N ASP A 75 -5.22 24.61 8.06
CA ASP A 75 -4.53 25.89 8.28
C ASP A 75 -3.27 25.74 9.16
N ARG A 76 -3.27 24.78 10.06
CA ARG A 76 -2.18 24.51 11.00
C ARG A 76 -1.20 23.44 10.49
N GLY A 77 -1.37 22.95 9.27
CA GLY A 77 -0.47 22.00 8.62
C GLY A 77 -0.49 20.59 9.22
N PHE A 78 -1.56 20.22 9.92
CA PHE A 78 -1.77 18.83 10.33
C PHE A 78 -2.33 18.00 9.17
N LEU A 79 -3.22 18.57 8.37
CA LEU A 79 -3.74 17.95 7.17
C LEU A 79 -3.25 18.70 5.92
N ASP A 80 -3.26 18.03 4.78
CA ASP A 80 -2.93 18.58 3.48
C ASP A 80 -3.96 18.13 2.42
N GLU A 81 -4.00 18.88 1.33
CA GLU A 81 -4.85 18.60 0.18
C GLU A 81 -4.02 18.07 -1.00
N ASP A 82 -4.37 16.91 -1.53
CA ASP A 82 -3.75 16.38 -2.75
C ASP A 82 -4.75 15.62 -3.63
N TRP A 83 -4.30 15.27 -4.83
CA TRP A 83 -5.04 14.44 -5.77
C TRP A 83 -4.53 13.01 -5.74
N LEU A 84 -5.33 12.10 -5.20
CA LEU A 84 -5.08 10.67 -5.29
C LEU A 84 -5.86 10.10 -6.47
N GLY A 85 -5.12 9.77 -7.53
CA GLY A 85 -5.70 9.32 -8.80
C GLY A 85 -6.51 10.44 -9.49
N ARG A 86 -7.84 10.39 -9.37
CA ARG A 86 -8.77 11.37 -9.97
C ARG A 86 -9.67 12.06 -8.94
N ARG A 87 -9.37 11.89 -7.64
CA ARG A 87 -10.13 12.51 -6.55
C ARG A 87 -9.24 13.43 -5.75
N LYS A 88 -9.80 14.59 -5.40
CA LYS A 88 -9.21 15.46 -4.38
C LYS A 88 -9.47 14.84 -3.02
N VAL A 89 -8.43 14.77 -2.21
CA VAL A 89 -8.47 14.38 -0.80
C VAL A 89 -7.96 15.56 0.00
N ASP A 90 -8.76 16.07 0.92
CA ASP A 90 -8.50 17.27 1.71
C ASP A 90 -8.15 16.98 3.18
N TRP A 91 -7.91 15.71 3.52
CA TRP A 91 -7.62 15.26 4.88
C TRP A 91 -6.34 14.42 4.98
N LEU A 92 -5.39 14.58 4.05
CA LEU A 92 -4.17 13.77 4.08
C LEU A 92 -3.31 14.14 5.29
N PRO A 93 -2.94 13.20 6.18
CA PRO A 93 -2.15 13.52 7.36
C PRO A 93 -0.71 13.86 6.96
N THR A 94 -0.22 15.01 7.42
CA THR A 94 1.20 15.38 7.31
C THR A 94 2.04 14.62 8.33
N GLU A 95 3.38 14.72 8.24
CA GLU A 95 4.27 14.21 9.30
C GLU A 95 3.91 14.75 10.69
N GLN A 96 3.40 15.99 10.76
CA GLN A 96 2.98 16.61 12.01
C GLN A 96 1.72 15.94 12.56
N ALA A 97 0.71 15.66 11.72
CA ALA A 97 -0.43 14.86 12.14
C ALA A 97 -0.05 13.45 12.56
N ILE A 98 0.86 12.79 11.83
CA ILE A 98 1.30 11.43 12.17
C ILE A 98 1.96 11.40 13.56
N ARG A 99 2.74 12.43 13.91
CA ARG A 99 3.30 12.60 15.27
C ARG A 99 2.21 12.85 16.31
N ALA A 100 1.25 13.72 16.02
CA ALA A 100 0.13 13.99 16.93
C ALA A 100 -0.73 12.75 17.17
N ILE A 101 -1.13 12.05 16.11
CA ILE A 101 -1.86 10.78 16.14
C ILE A 101 -1.15 9.78 17.04
N ARG A 102 0.18 9.61 16.88
CA ARG A 102 0.99 8.76 17.75
C ARG A 102 0.90 9.17 19.21
N ASP A 103 1.06 10.44 19.53
CA ASP A 103 1.08 10.90 20.92
C ASP A 103 -0.32 10.83 21.57
N ILE A 104 -1.39 10.97 20.79
CA ILE A 104 -2.77 10.93 21.28
C ILE A 104 -3.24 9.49 21.48
N PHE A 105 -3.15 8.64 20.46
CA PHE A 105 -3.79 7.31 20.48
C PHE A 105 -2.88 6.18 20.97
N LYS A 106 -1.60 6.47 21.24
CA LYS A 106 -0.69 5.46 21.81
C LYS A 106 -1.21 4.95 23.15
N GLY A 107 -1.25 3.64 23.28
CA GLY A 107 -1.78 2.96 24.47
C GLY A 107 -3.30 2.83 24.53
N GLN A 108 -4.03 3.42 23.57
CA GLN A 108 -5.51 3.40 23.50
C GLN A 108 -6.01 2.68 22.24
N VAL A 109 -5.10 2.19 21.39
CA VAL A 109 -5.41 1.64 20.06
C VAL A 109 -6.48 0.56 20.11
N ASP A 110 -6.37 -0.38 21.05
CA ASP A 110 -7.32 -1.49 21.18
C ASP A 110 -8.68 -1.04 21.72
N GLU A 111 -8.68 -0.19 22.74
CA GLU A 111 -9.89 0.38 23.32
C GLU A 111 -10.70 1.21 22.31
N LEU A 112 -9.99 1.87 21.39
CA LEU A 112 -10.55 2.69 20.33
C LEU A 112 -10.86 1.90 19.04
N GLY A 113 -10.57 0.59 19.01
CA GLY A 113 -10.81 -0.28 17.86
C GLY A 113 -9.97 0.08 16.62
N LEU A 114 -8.80 0.69 16.82
CA LEU A 114 -7.94 1.19 15.74
C LEU A 114 -6.96 0.14 15.20
N ARG A 115 -6.71 -0.96 15.90
CA ARG A 115 -5.74 -1.99 15.45
C ARG A 115 -6.26 -2.75 14.22
N PRO A 116 -5.58 -2.74 13.05
CA PRO A 116 -5.95 -3.58 11.91
C PRO A 116 -6.00 -5.05 12.28
N ASP A 117 -6.84 -5.84 11.61
CA ASP A 117 -7.07 -7.25 11.97
C ASP A 117 -5.83 -8.13 11.74
N TRP A 118 -4.95 -7.71 10.83
CA TRP A 118 -3.68 -8.38 10.54
C TRP A 118 -2.55 -8.00 11.50
N ALA A 119 -2.69 -6.91 12.26
CA ALA A 119 -1.62 -6.39 13.11
C ALA A 119 -1.52 -7.18 14.41
N SER A 120 -0.32 -7.69 14.72
CA SER A 120 -0.01 -8.34 16.00
C SER A 120 -0.26 -7.39 17.18
N GLU A 121 -0.62 -7.93 18.35
CA GLU A 121 -0.75 -7.20 19.62
C GLU A 121 0.52 -6.42 19.99
N ASP A 122 1.69 -6.95 19.63
CA ASP A 122 3.01 -6.37 19.91
C ASP A 122 3.40 -5.25 18.93
N ALA A 123 2.66 -5.06 17.83
CA ALA A 123 2.96 -4.03 16.86
C ALA A 123 2.67 -2.63 17.42
N THR A 124 3.60 -1.70 17.20
CA THR A 124 3.47 -0.32 17.69
C THR A 124 2.56 0.48 16.76
N GLY A 125 1.28 0.63 17.16
CA GLY A 125 0.35 1.61 16.58
C GLY A 125 0.59 3.03 17.10
N PRO A 126 -0.24 4.02 16.72
CA PRO A 126 -1.60 3.89 16.20
C PRO A 126 -1.74 3.96 14.67
N ILE A 127 -0.67 4.23 13.92
CA ILE A 127 -0.62 4.02 12.46
C ILE A 127 0.29 2.83 12.23
N PHE A 128 -0.28 1.73 11.72
CA PHE A 128 0.43 0.48 11.49
C PHE A 128 0.99 0.45 10.07
N GLY A 129 2.22 -0.05 9.87
CA GLY A 129 2.93 0.02 8.58
C GLY A 129 4.21 0.86 8.69
N ASP A 130 4.78 1.30 7.56
CA ASP A 130 5.72 2.42 7.58
C ASP A 130 4.92 3.73 7.74
N PRO A 131 5.06 4.42 8.86
CA PRO A 131 4.34 5.66 9.12
C PRO A 131 4.89 6.86 8.33
N ASN A 132 5.96 6.70 7.55
CA ASN A 132 6.41 7.70 6.57
C ASN A 132 5.84 7.42 5.17
N GLU A 133 5.15 6.30 4.97
CA GLU A 133 4.51 5.96 3.70
C GLU A 133 3.10 6.60 3.63
N LEU A 134 2.85 7.34 2.55
CA LEU A 134 1.65 8.16 2.33
C LEU A 134 0.38 7.29 2.15
N LEU A 135 -0.81 7.92 2.19
CA LEU A 135 -2.11 7.24 2.05
C LEU A 135 -2.16 6.30 0.84
N LEU A 136 -1.58 6.71 -0.28
CA LEU A 136 -1.59 5.91 -1.50
C LEU A 136 -0.83 4.59 -1.34
N HIS A 137 0.32 4.60 -0.67
CA HIS A 137 1.07 3.38 -0.36
C HIS A 137 0.22 2.45 0.50
N ARG A 138 -0.36 3.00 1.58
CA ARG A 138 -1.23 2.25 2.48
C ARG A 138 -2.39 1.58 1.75
N LYS A 139 -3.04 2.33 0.87
CA LYS A 139 -4.11 1.81 0.00
C LYS A 139 -3.62 0.66 -0.88
N GLY A 140 -2.45 0.81 -1.50
CA GLY A 140 -1.85 -0.26 -2.29
C GLY A 140 -1.64 -1.54 -1.49
N VAL A 141 -1.06 -1.42 -0.28
CA VAL A 141 -0.78 -2.57 0.59
C VAL A 141 -2.08 -3.27 1.00
N GLU A 142 -3.05 -2.51 1.51
CA GLU A 142 -4.36 -3.04 1.93
C GLU A 142 -5.12 -3.68 0.76
N ALA A 143 -5.13 -3.05 -0.42
CA ALA A 143 -5.82 -3.58 -1.59
C ALA A 143 -5.23 -4.91 -2.07
N VAL A 144 -3.89 -5.01 -2.13
CA VAL A 144 -3.24 -6.25 -2.56
C VAL A 144 -3.41 -7.35 -1.53
N GLY A 145 -3.12 -7.07 -0.26
CA GLY A 145 -3.09 -8.11 0.77
C GLY A 145 -4.46 -8.73 1.00
N ARG A 146 -5.53 -7.92 1.05
CA ARG A 146 -6.91 -8.44 1.16
C ARG A 146 -7.28 -9.32 -0.03
N ARG A 147 -6.88 -8.96 -1.26
CA ARG A 147 -7.14 -9.81 -2.44
C ARG A 147 -6.35 -11.11 -2.38
N VAL A 148 -5.07 -11.04 -1.99
CA VAL A 148 -4.22 -12.23 -1.83
C VAL A 148 -4.77 -13.19 -0.79
N GLU A 149 -5.31 -12.71 0.32
CA GLU A 149 -5.97 -13.54 1.36
C GLU A 149 -7.18 -14.33 0.84
N THR A 150 -7.86 -13.82 -0.19
CA THR A 150 -9.04 -14.50 -0.77
C THR A 150 -8.70 -15.53 -1.84
N LEU A 151 -7.46 -15.58 -2.31
CA LEU A 151 -7.05 -16.53 -3.34
C LEU A 151 -6.88 -17.93 -2.74
N SER A 152 -7.57 -18.91 -3.30
CA SER A 152 -7.59 -20.29 -2.78
C SER A 152 -6.24 -21.00 -2.77
N TRP A 153 -5.29 -20.53 -3.59
CA TRP A 153 -3.93 -21.04 -3.67
C TRP A 153 -2.92 -20.23 -2.86
N SER A 154 -3.34 -19.15 -2.18
CA SER A 154 -2.50 -18.34 -1.30
C SER A 154 -2.61 -18.85 0.13
N GLN A 155 -1.48 -18.94 0.84
CA GLN A 155 -1.41 -19.34 2.23
C GLN A 155 -0.38 -18.49 2.98
N LEU A 156 -0.50 -18.45 4.33
CA LEU A 156 0.48 -17.80 5.22
C LEU A 156 0.78 -16.35 4.81
N VAL A 157 -0.26 -15.55 4.60
CA VAL A 157 -0.13 -14.13 4.27
C VAL A 157 0.35 -13.38 5.50
N ASN A 158 1.59 -12.87 5.45
CA ASN A 158 2.18 -12.07 6.52
C ASN A 158 2.31 -10.62 6.06
N TRP A 159 1.83 -9.71 6.90
CA TRP A 159 1.84 -8.27 6.65
C TRP A 159 2.95 -7.60 7.46
N TYR A 160 3.61 -6.59 6.89
CA TYR A 160 4.51 -5.73 7.63
C TYR A 160 3.72 -4.66 8.43
N PRO A 161 4.08 -4.34 9.70
CA PRO A 161 5.16 -4.93 10.50
C PRO A 161 4.68 -6.14 11.32
N GLY A 162 5.01 -7.35 10.88
CA GLY A 162 4.73 -8.59 11.61
C GLY A 162 5.91 -9.56 11.47
N GLY A 163 6.58 -9.87 12.58
CA GLY A 163 7.59 -10.93 12.66
C GLY A 163 9.04 -10.54 12.30
N GLY A 164 9.75 -9.92 13.26
CA GLY A 164 11.18 -10.19 13.50
C GLY A 164 12.26 -9.66 12.55
N SER A 165 11.95 -8.96 11.46
CA SER A 165 12.99 -8.31 10.66
C SER A 165 12.60 -6.92 10.16
N ASN A 166 13.48 -5.94 10.40
CA ASN A 166 13.33 -4.53 9.97
C ASN A 166 13.49 -4.35 8.44
N LYS A 167 13.33 -5.42 7.64
CA LYS A 167 13.64 -5.46 6.20
C LYS A 167 12.75 -6.47 5.46
N ALA A 168 11.45 -6.51 5.78
CA ALA A 168 10.50 -7.36 5.08
C ALA A 168 9.79 -6.56 3.97
N ALA A 169 9.36 -7.27 2.92
CA ALA A 169 8.40 -6.74 1.94
C ALA A 169 7.09 -6.33 2.64
N ASP A 170 6.31 -5.45 2.02
CA ASP A 170 5.00 -5.02 2.58
C ASP A 170 4.11 -6.22 2.94
N ILE A 171 4.05 -7.22 2.04
CA ILE A 171 3.34 -8.48 2.25
C ILE A 171 4.23 -9.63 1.78
N THR A 172 4.17 -10.76 2.48
CA THR A 172 4.71 -12.03 1.99
C THR A 172 3.65 -13.11 2.06
N PHE A 173 3.60 -13.99 1.07
CA PHE A 173 2.65 -15.11 1.05
C PHE A 173 3.26 -16.34 0.38
N TRP A 174 2.76 -17.51 0.74
CA TRP A 174 3.19 -18.78 0.21
C TRP A 174 2.18 -19.33 -0.80
N THR A 175 2.68 -19.92 -1.89
CA THR A 175 1.84 -20.57 -2.90
C THR A 175 2.18 -22.06 -2.97
N PRO A 176 1.47 -22.96 -2.25
CA PRO A 176 1.77 -24.39 -2.21
C PRO A 176 1.79 -25.04 -3.60
N SER A 177 0.87 -24.64 -4.48
CA SER A 177 0.73 -25.19 -5.83
C SER A 177 1.78 -24.69 -6.82
N HIS A 178 2.55 -23.66 -6.46
CA HIS A 178 3.56 -23.05 -7.35
C HIS A 178 4.96 -22.98 -6.68
N THR A 179 5.15 -23.73 -5.58
CA THR A 179 6.42 -24.01 -4.86
C THR A 179 7.26 -22.82 -4.40
N ASN A 180 6.80 -21.58 -4.60
CA ASN A 180 7.58 -20.37 -4.32
C ASN A 180 6.90 -19.49 -3.25
N ASN A 181 7.73 -18.77 -2.49
CA ASN A 181 7.28 -17.65 -1.67
C ASN A 181 7.22 -16.40 -2.55
N TRP A 182 6.17 -15.62 -2.36
CA TRP A 182 5.99 -14.33 -3.01
C TRP A 182 6.15 -13.21 -2.00
N ASN A 183 6.80 -12.16 -2.46
CA ASN A 183 6.81 -10.85 -1.82
C ASN A 183 5.88 -9.93 -2.62
N VAL A 184 5.23 -8.98 -1.93
CA VAL A 184 4.57 -7.83 -2.54
C VAL A 184 5.28 -6.61 -2.04
N GLU A 185 5.63 -5.72 -2.94
CA GLU A 185 6.21 -4.43 -2.60
C GLU A 185 5.45 -3.31 -3.32
N VAL A 186 4.93 -2.37 -2.55
CA VAL A 186 4.25 -1.19 -3.05
C VAL A 186 5.26 -0.04 -3.14
N LEU A 187 5.28 0.65 -4.29
CA LEU A 187 6.19 1.75 -4.56
C LEU A 187 5.42 2.98 -5.07
N THR A 188 5.46 4.05 -4.29
CA THR A 188 4.93 5.37 -4.65
C THR A 188 6.05 6.34 -5.02
N ASN A 189 5.69 7.46 -5.67
CA ASN A 189 6.62 8.49 -6.15
C ASN A 189 7.33 9.26 -5.01
N SER A 190 6.93 9.08 -3.75
CA SER A 190 7.64 9.60 -2.58
C SER A 190 9.00 8.91 -2.35
N ASN A 191 9.23 7.76 -2.96
CA ASN A 191 10.43 6.96 -2.77
C ASN A 191 11.53 7.39 -3.77
N ASN A 192 12.61 7.97 -3.28
CA ASN A 192 13.78 8.34 -4.08
C ASN A 192 14.31 7.11 -4.84
N THR A 193 14.81 7.30 -6.06
CA THR A 193 15.48 6.26 -6.87
C THR A 193 16.53 5.45 -6.08
N GLU A 194 17.24 6.03 -5.11
CA GLU A 194 18.16 5.27 -4.24
C GLU A 194 17.43 4.28 -3.32
N GLN A 195 16.28 4.67 -2.76
CA GLN A 195 15.45 3.77 -1.95
C GLN A 195 14.88 2.64 -2.80
N TRP A 196 14.45 2.92 -4.04
CA TRP A 196 14.03 1.90 -4.99
C TRP A 196 15.10 0.83 -5.21
N ILE A 197 16.34 1.24 -5.48
CA ILE A 197 17.46 0.30 -5.65
C ILE A 197 17.73 -0.47 -4.36
N SER A 198 17.67 0.19 -3.21
CA SER A 198 17.84 -0.47 -1.92
C SER A 198 16.76 -1.53 -1.67
N LYS A 199 15.49 -1.24 -1.98
CA LYS A 199 14.37 -2.19 -1.90
C LYS A 199 14.58 -3.36 -2.87
N TRP A 200 14.90 -3.09 -4.15
CA TRP A 200 15.25 -4.12 -5.15
C TRP A 200 16.36 -5.05 -4.66
N ASN A 201 17.51 -4.50 -4.28
CA ASN A 201 18.66 -5.28 -3.82
C ASN A 201 18.39 -6.07 -2.54
N THR A 202 17.43 -5.63 -1.72
CA THR A 202 17.03 -6.36 -0.50
C THR A 202 16.17 -7.56 -0.87
N LEU A 203 15.15 -7.35 -1.70
CA LEU A 203 14.19 -8.40 -2.07
C LEU A 203 14.80 -9.47 -2.99
N ARG A 204 15.75 -9.09 -3.85
CA ARG A 204 16.45 -10.04 -4.74
C ARG A 204 17.37 -11.00 -4.01
N LYS A 205 17.92 -10.63 -2.83
CA LYS A 205 18.80 -11.52 -2.04
C LYS A 205 18.11 -12.79 -1.56
N ASP A 206 16.79 -12.74 -1.41
CA ASP A 206 16.01 -13.85 -0.88
C ASP A 206 15.45 -14.76 -1.98
N TYR A 207 15.77 -14.50 -3.26
CA TYR A 207 15.35 -15.29 -4.43
C TYR A 207 13.84 -15.57 -4.49
N ARG A 208 13.03 -14.65 -3.96
CA ARG A 208 11.56 -14.75 -3.97
C ARG A 208 10.99 -14.02 -5.18
N ASN A 209 9.90 -14.55 -5.73
CA ASN A 209 9.12 -13.84 -6.73
C ASN A 209 8.56 -12.57 -6.09
N THR A 210 8.61 -11.44 -6.79
CA THR A 210 8.09 -10.18 -6.28
C THR A 210 6.97 -9.67 -7.16
N PHE A 211 5.83 -9.36 -6.53
CA PHE A 211 4.77 -8.59 -7.13
C PHE A 211 4.98 -7.11 -6.79
N TRP A 212 5.49 -6.35 -7.75
CA TRP A 212 5.72 -4.91 -7.61
C TRP A 212 4.44 -4.14 -7.98
N VAL A 213 3.95 -3.35 -7.05
CA VAL A 213 2.73 -2.54 -7.24
C VAL A 213 3.09 -1.07 -7.17
N PHE A 214 2.89 -0.36 -8.26
CA PHE A 214 3.32 1.03 -8.40
C PHE A 214 2.15 2.00 -8.28
N GLU A 215 2.41 3.22 -7.82
CA GLU A 215 1.44 4.32 -7.90
C GLU A 215 0.84 4.45 -9.30
N ASP A 216 1.71 4.54 -10.32
CA ASP A 216 1.30 4.69 -11.70
C ASP A 216 2.30 4.04 -12.68
N ARG A 217 1.96 4.09 -13.97
CA ARG A 217 2.83 3.59 -15.05
C ARG A 217 4.14 4.37 -15.18
N SER A 218 4.13 5.64 -14.78
CA SER A 218 5.31 6.50 -14.84
C SER A 218 6.37 6.03 -13.83
N THR A 219 5.94 5.77 -12.60
CA THR A 219 6.73 5.23 -11.50
C THR A 219 7.25 3.85 -11.86
N MET A 220 6.39 2.97 -12.36
CA MET A 220 6.73 1.62 -12.83
C MET A 220 7.84 1.64 -13.89
N CYS A 221 7.65 2.39 -15.00
CA CYS A 221 8.64 2.43 -16.07
C CYS A 221 9.94 3.11 -15.63
N SER A 222 9.85 4.16 -14.81
CA SER A 222 11.02 4.87 -14.27
C SER A 222 11.85 4.00 -13.35
N PHE A 223 11.21 3.18 -12.51
CA PHE A 223 11.86 2.23 -11.63
C PHE A 223 12.74 1.25 -12.43
N PHE A 224 12.15 0.56 -13.41
CA PHE A 224 12.90 -0.39 -14.24
C PHE A 224 13.97 0.27 -15.09
N ASN A 225 13.70 1.47 -15.63
CA ASN A 225 14.71 2.24 -16.34
C ASN A 225 15.90 2.60 -15.42
N ALA A 226 15.64 2.95 -14.16
CA ALA A 226 16.69 3.25 -13.19
C ALA A 226 17.52 2.01 -12.81
N LEU A 227 16.91 0.83 -12.74
CA LEU A 227 17.63 -0.44 -12.57
C LEU A 227 18.53 -0.73 -13.77
N HIS A 228 18.01 -0.53 -14.98
CA HIS A 228 18.76 -0.70 -16.22
C HIS A 228 19.93 0.25 -16.36
N ASP A 229 19.70 1.54 -16.10
CA ASP A 229 20.73 2.58 -16.19
C ASP A 229 21.87 2.35 -15.19
N ARG A 230 21.61 1.66 -14.07
CA ARG A 230 22.63 1.24 -13.09
C ARG A 230 23.27 -0.11 -13.39
N GLY A 231 22.86 -0.80 -14.45
CA GLY A 231 23.39 -2.12 -14.82
C GLY A 231 23.05 -3.23 -13.83
N VAL A 232 22.03 -3.04 -12.99
CA VAL A 232 21.56 -4.08 -12.04
C VAL A 232 20.44 -4.93 -12.60
N TYR A 233 19.87 -4.55 -13.75
CA TYR A 233 18.81 -5.29 -14.45
C TYR A 233 18.87 -5.02 -15.96
N ASP A 234 19.03 -6.05 -16.79
CA ASP A 234 19.09 -5.91 -18.24
C ASP A 234 17.70 -6.02 -18.86
N LEU A 235 17.12 -4.88 -19.23
CA LEU A 235 15.77 -4.82 -19.80
C LEU A 235 15.73 -5.30 -21.25
N ASP A 236 14.79 -6.20 -21.55
CA ASP A 236 14.56 -6.72 -22.91
C ASP A 236 14.29 -5.58 -23.90
N GLY A 237 15.17 -5.42 -24.90
CA GLY A 237 15.10 -4.33 -25.87
C GLY A 237 15.38 -2.94 -25.27
N GLY A 238 16.08 -2.86 -24.14
CA GLY A 238 16.52 -1.61 -23.50
C GLY A 238 15.42 -0.88 -22.71
N ARG A 239 15.59 0.43 -22.53
CA ARG A 239 14.69 1.27 -21.72
C ARG A 239 13.24 1.28 -22.20
N PHE A 240 12.30 1.48 -21.27
CA PHE A 240 10.95 1.92 -21.58
C PHE A 240 10.98 3.34 -22.18
N SER A 241 10.25 3.56 -23.27
CA SER A 241 10.17 4.85 -23.94
C SER A 241 9.04 5.73 -23.39
N HIS A 242 9.22 7.05 -23.48
CA HIS A 242 8.16 8.02 -23.20
C HIS A 242 7.17 8.15 -24.38
N PRO A 243 5.91 8.56 -24.11
CA PRO A 243 5.31 8.73 -22.79
C PRO A 243 4.98 7.39 -22.14
N TYR A 244 5.26 7.24 -20.84
CA TYR A 244 5.08 5.97 -20.11
C TYR A 244 3.62 5.50 -20.05
N SER A 245 2.66 6.41 -20.18
CA SER A 245 1.24 6.10 -20.28
C SER A 245 0.88 5.10 -21.40
N ASN A 246 1.71 5.02 -22.45
CA ASN A 246 1.49 4.13 -23.60
C ASN A 246 1.81 2.66 -23.27
N TRP A 247 2.51 2.39 -22.18
CA TRP A 247 2.82 1.03 -21.74
C TRP A 247 1.67 0.48 -20.91
N SER A 248 0.95 -0.52 -21.42
CA SER A 248 0.00 -1.27 -20.60
C SER A 248 0.74 -2.15 -19.58
N SER A 249 0.13 -2.45 -18.44
CA SER A 249 0.74 -3.36 -17.44
C SER A 249 1.12 -4.71 -18.06
N GLN A 250 0.31 -5.23 -18.99
CA GLN A 250 0.63 -6.45 -19.73
C GLN A 250 1.88 -6.29 -20.62
N ALA A 251 2.04 -5.16 -21.30
CA ALA A 251 3.22 -4.89 -22.11
C ALA A 251 4.49 -4.76 -21.25
N VAL A 252 4.38 -4.14 -20.07
CA VAL A 252 5.48 -4.05 -19.10
C VAL A 252 5.83 -5.44 -18.57
N ASN A 253 4.86 -6.21 -18.07
CA ASN A 253 5.07 -7.58 -17.58
C ASN A 253 5.80 -8.45 -18.60
N ARG A 254 5.29 -8.51 -19.85
CA ARG A 254 5.94 -9.29 -20.91
C ARG A 254 7.38 -8.88 -21.18
N LYS A 255 7.71 -7.59 -21.04
CA LYS A 255 9.09 -7.10 -21.20
C LYS A 255 9.95 -7.47 -19.98
N VAL A 256 9.43 -7.29 -18.77
CA VAL A 256 10.09 -7.71 -17.52
C VAL A 256 10.40 -9.21 -17.53
N TRP A 257 9.45 -10.06 -17.92
CA TRP A 257 9.64 -11.53 -17.99
C TRP A 257 10.70 -11.98 -19.01
N ARG A 258 11.02 -11.16 -20.02
CA ARG A 258 12.11 -11.42 -20.97
C ARG A 258 13.43 -10.74 -20.60
N SER A 259 13.39 -9.87 -19.59
CA SER A 259 14.55 -9.16 -19.06
C SER A 259 15.38 -10.11 -18.18
N LYS A 260 16.65 -9.76 -17.95
CA LYS A 260 17.59 -10.65 -17.26
C LYS A 260 18.28 -9.95 -16.12
N ASP A 261 18.58 -10.69 -15.08
CA ASP A 261 19.58 -10.26 -14.12
C ASP A 261 20.98 -10.48 -14.73
N PRO A 262 21.79 -9.43 -14.91
CA PRO A 262 23.13 -9.56 -15.48
C PRO A 262 24.05 -10.48 -14.67
N ASN A 263 23.79 -10.59 -13.35
CA ASN A 263 24.61 -11.38 -12.44
C ASN A 263 24.08 -12.82 -12.28
N GLU A 264 22.86 -13.10 -12.76
CA GLU A 264 22.20 -14.39 -12.65
C GLU A 264 21.54 -14.78 -13.97
N PRO A 265 22.34 -15.12 -15.01
CA PRO A 265 21.83 -15.41 -16.35
C PRO A 265 20.94 -16.66 -16.46
N TYR A 266 20.84 -17.44 -15.37
CA TYR A 266 20.01 -18.62 -15.21
C TYR A 266 19.02 -18.52 -14.03
N GLY A 267 18.95 -17.37 -13.37
CA GLY A 267 18.04 -17.13 -12.25
C GLY A 267 16.75 -16.49 -12.72
N ASP A 268 15.62 -17.10 -12.41
CA ASP A 268 14.29 -16.61 -12.81
C ASP A 268 14.00 -15.28 -12.11
N ALA A 269 14.27 -14.15 -12.77
CA ALA A 269 13.72 -12.87 -12.37
C ALA A 269 12.26 -12.81 -12.83
N ALA A 270 11.41 -13.44 -12.06
CA ALA A 270 10.03 -13.66 -12.40
C ALA A 270 9.16 -12.71 -11.54
N ASP A 271 9.24 -11.43 -11.90
CA ASP A 271 8.51 -10.35 -11.26
C ASP A 271 7.15 -10.16 -11.93
N LEU A 272 6.10 -9.98 -11.14
CA LEU A 272 4.81 -9.47 -11.61
C LEU A 272 4.76 -7.98 -11.33
N VAL A 273 4.17 -7.18 -12.23
CA VAL A 273 4.05 -5.73 -12.04
C VAL A 273 2.64 -5.24 -12.33
N ASN A 274 2.13 -4.34 -11.50
CA ASN A 274 0.88 -3.63 -11.78
C ASN A 274 0.81 -2.27 -11.07
N THR A 275 -0.29 -1.54 -11.24
CA THR A 275 -0.51 -0.28 -10.52
C THR A 275 -1.55 -0.43 -9.41
N ILE A 276 -1.49 0.45 -8.41
CA ILE A 276 -2.46 0.51 -7.30
C ILE A 276 -3.88 0.66 -7.85
N THR A 277 -4.08 1.58 -8.80
CA THR A 277 -5.39 1.77 -9.46
C THR A 277 -5.86 0.48 -10.14
N ALA A 278 -4.99 -0.24 -10.83
CA ALA A 278 -5.37 -1.49 -11.49
C ALA A 278 -5.78 -2.56 -10.46
N VAL A 279 -5.05 -2.69 -9.35
CA VAL A 279 -5.41 -3.61 -8.26
C VAL A 279 -6.79 -3.26 -7.70
N VAL A 280 -7.01 -2.00 -7.33
CA VAL A 280 -8.27 -1.53 -6.72
C VAL A 280 -9.47 -1.71 -7.67
N GLU A 281 -9.34 -1.31 -8.94
CA GLU A 281 -10.45 -1.33 -9.91
C GLU A 281 -10.71 -2.71 -10.55
N SER A 282 -9.78 -3.66 -10.43
CA SER A 282 -9.94 -5.00 -11.00
C SER A 282 -10.98 -5.83 -10.26
N ASP A 283 -11.66 -6.75 -10.94
CA ASP A 283 -12.38 -7.83 -10.26
C ASP A 283 -11.42 -8.94 -9.81
N MET A 284 -11.88 -9.85 -8.94
CA MET A 284 -11.04 -10.95 -8.45
C MET A 284 -10.58 -11.90 -9.55
N ARG A 285 -11.33 -12.01 -10.64
CA ARG A 285 -10.95 -12.82 -11.80
C ARG A 285 -9.74 -12.21 -12.49
N THR A 286 -9.80 -10.93 -12.81
CA THR A 286 -8.71 -10.17 -13.46
C THR A 286 -7.46 -10.18 -12.60
N PHE A 287 -7.60 -9.99 -11.28
CA PHE A 287 -6.48 -10.08 -10.34
C PHE A 287 -5.81 -11.46 -10.36
N LYS A 288 -6.61 -12.53 -10.34
CA LYS A 288 -6.11 -13.91 -10.45
C LYS A 288 -5.45 -14.17 -11.81
N ASP A 289 -6.05 -13.68 -12.89
CA ASP A 289 -5.57 -13.90 -14.26
C ASP A 289 -4.15 -13.34 -14.47
N TRP A 290 -3.73 -12.28 -13.74
CA TRP A 290 -2.35 -11.78 -13.78
C TRP A 290 -1.33 -12.80 -13.27
N PHE A 291 -1.67 -13.50 -12.18
CA PHE A 291 -0.83 -14.57 -11.64
C PHE A 291 -0.89 -15.81 -12.52
N ASP A 292 -2.07 -16.18 -13.05
CA ASP A 292 -2.19 -17.30 -13.97
C ASP A 292 -1.40 -17.09 -15.27
N GLU A 293 -1.45 -15.88 -15.86
CA GLU A 293 -0.64 -15.50 -17.03
C GLU A 293 0.84 -15.68 -16.72
N TYR A 294 1.30 -15.13 -15.59
CA TYR A 294 2.66 -15.31 -15.12
C TYR A 294 3.05 -16.80 -14.95
N PHE A 295 2.24 -17.58 -14.23
CA PHE A 295 2.54 -19.00 -13.99
C PHE A 295 2.56 -19.80 -15.30
N SER A 296 1.74 -19.41 -16.27
CA SER A 296 1.74 -20.04 -17.60
C SER A 296 3.00 -19.70 -18.40
N GLU A 297 3.40 -18.43 -18.47
CA GLU A 297 4.56 -17.98 -19.25
C GLU A 297 5.88 -18.51 -18.69
N VAL A 298 6.04 -18.50 -17.36
CA VAL A 298 7.24 -19.04 -16.69
C VAL A 298 7.33 -20.56 -16.82
N ALA A 299 6.20 -21.27 -16.84
CA ALA A 299 6.18 -22.72 -17.10
C ALA A 299 6.60 -23.07 -18.54
N TYR A 300 6.47 -22.15 -19.50
CA TYR A 300 6.92 -22.36 -20.88
C TYR A 300 8.38 -21.96 -21.11
N SER A 301 8.93 -21.00 -20.37
CA SER A 301 10.34 -20.59 -20.49
C SER A 301 11.33 -21.56 -19.82
N HIS A 302 10.85 -22.36 -18.86
CA HIS A 302 11.61 -23.44 -18.23
C HIS A 302 10.78 -24.72 -18.25
N PRO A 303 10.82 -25.51 -19.34
CA PRO A 303 10.32 -26.88 -19.26
C PRO A 303 11.17 -27.55 -18.19
N THR A 304 10.53 -27.89 -17.08
CA THR A 304 11.14 -28.69 -16.03
C THR A 304 11.79 -29.90 -16.71
N ASP A 305 13.13 -29.92 -16.75
CA ASP A 305 13.85 -31.17 -16.92
C ASP A 305 13.36 -32.08 -15.80
N ARG A 306 12.69 -33.16 -16.21
CA ARG A 306 12.19 -34.21 -15.33
C ARG A 306 13.32 -34.88 -14.55
#